data_AF-A0A351WG35-F1
#
_entry.id   AF-A0A351WG35-F1
#
_cell.length_a   1.000
_cell.length_b   1.000
_cell.length_c   1.000
_cell.angle_alpha   90.00
_cell.angle_beta   90.00
_cell.angle_gamma   90.00
#
_symmetry.space_group_name_H-M   'P 1'
#
loop_
_entity.id
_entity.type
_entity.pdbx_description
1 polymer ?
#
loop_
_entity_poly.entity_id
_entity_poly.type
_entity_poly.pdbx_seq_one_letter_code
_entity_poly.pdbx_strand_id
1 'polypeptide(L)'
;MKAKRTLTYHPDYAIPPGETLREVMESLGMTQQELAIRVGLTVQSLNRICNGSQPISYETASALELATGIPARFWNNLETRYQERLVALEKSASLAKDLEMKKVPWNGATRWLTPEKAMVLLNLRGKGEDRFWFSFFHEIGHVLHDSKKDLLINDGSKDDPREARANAFAAETLIPSEYNDRIAAIGTPEELNRLAQELDIAPGIVAGRYQHLSSNWARFKSLIRTLKWNITE
;
A
#
# COMPACT_ATOMS: atom_id res chain seq x y z
N MET A 1 32.85 19.51 7.65
CA MET A 1 31.94 19.75 6.50
C MET A 1 30.88 18.66 6.50
N LYS A 2 29.57 18.98 6.59
CA LYS A 2 28.48 17.98 6.54
C LYS A 2 28.09 17.73 5.09
N ALA A 3 28.13 16.48 4.63
CA ALA A 3 27.73 16.10 3.29
C ALA A 3 26.27 16.51 3.01
N LYS A 4 26.03 17.20 1.89
CA LYS A 4 24.69 17.46 1.35
C LYS A 4 24.00 16.11 1.14
N ARG A 5 22.96 15.82 1.94
CA ARG A 5 22.11 14.64 1.75
C ARG A 5 21.17 14.93 0.59
N THR A 6 21.43 14.30 -0.56
CA THR A 6 20.52 14.34 -1.71
C THR A 6 19.32 13.45 -1.41
N LEU A 7 18.14 14.04 -1.27
CA LEU A 7 16.87 13.32 -1.27
C LEU A 7 16.66 12.72 -2.66
N THR A 8 16.83 11.42 -2.81
CA THR A 8 16.52 10.70 -4.06
C THR A 8 15.03 10.37 -4.08
N TYR A 9 14.29 11.10 -4.93
CA TYR A 9 12.88 10.87 -5.23
C TYR A 9 12.69 9.51 -5.91
N HIS A 10 11.92 8.62 -5.29
CA HIS A 10 11.56 7.30 -5.81
C HIS A 10 10.02 7.17 -5.84
N PRO A 11 9.36 7.64 -6.90
CA PRO A 11 7.92 7.45 -7.07
C PRO A 11 7.58 5.96 -7.11
N ASP A 12 6.40 5.63 -6.60
CA ASP A 12 5.77 4.30 -6.57
C ASP A 12 5.10 3.91 -7.89
N TYR A 13 5.32 4.70 -8.95
CA TYR A 13 4.84 4.44 -10.30
C TYR A 13 5.99 4.55 -11.31
N ALA A 14 5.88 3.79 -12.40
CA ALA A 14 6.81 3.83 -13.54
C ALA A 14 6.13 4.56 -14.70
N ILE A 15 6.73 5.67 -15.17
CA ILE A 15 6.27 6.33 -16.40
C ILE A 15 6.96 5.63 -17.57
N PRO A 16 6.21 4.99 -18.50
CA PRO A 16 6.81 4.37 -19.66
C PRO A 16 7.41 5.44 -20.60
N PRO A 17 8.52 5.16 -21.30
CA PRO A 17 9.10 6.09 -22.28
C PRO A 17 8.11 6.49 -23.38
N GLY A 18 7.15 5.60 -23.64
CA GLY A 18 6.03 5.80 -24.54
C GLY A 18 5.14 7.01 -24.21
N GLU A 19 5.05 7.42 -22.94
CA GLU A 19 4.28 8.61 -22.54
C GLU A 19 4.98 9.89 -23.01
N THR A 20 6.29 9.99 -22.77
CA THR A 20 7.12 11.09 -23.31
C THR A 20 7.08 11.13 -24.83
N LEU A 21 7.00 9.97 -25.48
CA LEU A 21 6.87 9.92 -26.93
C LEU A 21 5.55 10.52 -27.43
N ARG A 22 4.45 10.37 -26.68
CA ARG A 22 3.16 11.02 -27.00
C ARG A 22 3.26 12.54 -26.91
N GLU A 23 3.83 13.06 -25.84
CA GLU A 23 4.04 14.50 -25.66
C GLU A 23 4.89 15.08 -26.80
N VAL A 24 5.95 14.36 -27.22
CA VAL A 24 6.79 14.78 -28.34
C VAL A 24 6.01 14.75 -29.66
N MET A 25 5.22 13.71 -29.92
CA MET A 25 4.36 13.64 -31.12
C MET A 25 3.37 14.81 -31.17
N GLU A 26 2.72 15.13 -30.05
CA GLU A 26 1.80 16.27 -29.94
C GLU A 26 2.52 17.59 -30.21
N SER A 27 3.72 17.79 -29.64
CA SER A 27 4.52 19.00 -29.85
C SER A 27 4.96 19.19 -31.30
N LEU A 28 5.16 18.10 -32.04
CA LEU A 28 5.55 18.09 -33.45
C LEU A 28 4.35 18.08 -34.40
N GLY A 29 3.13 18.02 -33.88
CA GLY A 29 1.91 17.86 -34.69
C GLY A 29 1.88 16.56 -35.49
N MET A 30 2.57 15.52 -35.00
CA MET A 30 2.79 14.26 -35.70
C MET A 30 1.82 13.18 -35.22
N THR A 31 1.23 12.42 -36.15
CA THR A 31 0.39 11.28 -35.79
C THR A 31 1.22 10.03 -35.48
N GLN A 32 0.66 9.09 -34.72
CA GLN A 32 1.32 7.79 -34.48
C GLN A 32 1.60 7.03 -35.79
N GLN A 33 0.70 7.12 -36.77
CA GLN A 33 0.89 6.47 -38.07
C GLN A 33 2.08 7.06 -38.82
N GLU A 34 2.18 8.39 -38.82
CA GLU A 34 3.29 9.08 -39.45
C GLU A 34 4.62 8.78 -38.75
N LEU A 35 4.64 8.78 -37.42
CA LEU A 35 5.84 8.42 -36.67
C LEU A 35 6.27 6.99 -36.98
N ALA A 36 5.34 6.03 -36.98
CA ALA A 36 5.63 4.63 -37.27
C ALA A 36 6.33 4.46 -38.63
N ILE A 37 5.84 5.16 -39.65
CA ILE A 37 6.46 5.18 -40.99
C ILE A 37 7.88 5.76 -40.92
N ARG A 38 8.07 6.90 -40.25
CA ARG A 38 9.39 7.58 -40.16
C ARG A 38 10.44 6.74 -39.44
N VAL A 39 10.04 5.97 -38.43
CA VAL A 39 10.98 5.13 -37.65
C VAL A 39 11.10 3.70 -38.18
N GLY A 40 10.40 3.34 -39.27
CA GLY A 40 10.44 2.01 -39.86
C GLY A 40 9.77 0.93 -38.99
N LEU A 41 8.77 1.30 -38.19
CA LEU A 41 8.01 0.39 -37.33
C LEU A 41 6.57 0.21 -37.84
N THR A 42 5.93 -0.89 -37.43
CA THR A 42 4.48 -1.02 -37.58
C THR A 42 3.77 -0.14 -36.55
N VAL A 43 2.57 0.36 -36.87
CA VAL A 43 1.73 1.11 -35.91
C VAL A 43 1.48 0.29 -34.65
N GLN A 44 1.34 -1.03 -34.78
CA GLN A 44 1.19 -1.94 -33.64
C GLN A 44 2.43 -1.97 -32.75
N SER A 45 3.64 -2.03 -33.34
CA SER A 45 4.91 -1.97 -32.60
C SER A 45 5.00 -0.64 -31.84
N LEU A 46 4.71 0.47 -32.52
CA LEU A 46 4.72 1.80 -31.90
C LEU A 46 3.68 1.91 -30.77
N ASN A 47 2.47 1.39 -30.94
CA ASN A 47 1.45 1.38 -29.89
C ASN A 47 1.90 0.58 -28.66
N ARG A 48 2.58 -0.57 -28.84
CA ARG A 48 3.14 -1.33 -27.73
C ARG A 48 4.23 -0.55 -26.98
N ILE A 49 5.08 0.18 -27.70
CA ILE A 49 6.06 1.10 -27.10
C ILE A 49 5.35 2.21 -26.32
N CYS A 50 4.34 2.85 -26.90
CA CYS A 50 3.54 3.90 -26.28
C CYS A 50 2.80 3.44 -25.00
N ASN A 51 2.50 2.15 -24.88
CA ASN A 51 1.86 1.55 -23.69
C ASN A 51 2.89 0.88 -22.74
N GLY A 52 4.19 0.96 -23.02
CA GLY A 52 5.23 0.37 -22.18
C GLY A 52 5.31 -1.16 -22.19
N SER A 53 4.62 -1.84 -23.12
CA SER A 53 4.62 -3.31 -23.27
C SER A 53 5.70 -3.83 -24.21
N GLN A 54 6.33 -2.93 -24.98
CA GLN A 54 7.51 -3.23 -25.77
C GLN A 54 8.61 -2.21 -25.44
N PRO A 55 9.84 -2.65 -25.14
CA PRO A 55 10.94 -1.74 -24.85
C PRO A 55 11.39 -0.99 -26.11
N ILE A 56 11.93 0.22 -25.92
CA ILE A 56 12.65 0.93 -26.97
C ILE A 56 14.03 0.28 -27.16
N SER A 57 14.27 -0.34 -28.32
CA SER A 57 15.59 -0.87 -28.68
C SER A 57 16.55 0.25 -29.07
N TYR A 58 17.86 -0.02 -29.08
CA TYR A 58 18.88 0.94 -29.53
C TYR A 58 18.66 1.40 -30.98
N GLU A 59 18.23 0.49 -31.85
CA GLU A 59 17.87 0.78 -33.25
C GLU A 59 16.64 1.70 -33.31
N THR A 60 15.62 1.41 -32.50
CA THR A 60 14.41 2.24 -32.40
C THR A 60 14.74 3.63 -31.87
N ALA A 61 15.61 3.75 -30.87
CA ALA A 61 16.06 5.02 -30.33
C ALA A 61 16.83 5.85 -31.37
N SER A 62 17.65 5.20 -32.20
CA SER A 62 18.35 5.85 -33.32
C SER A 62 17.37 6.35 -34.39
N ALA A 63 16.34 5.55 -34.71
CA ALA A 63 15.28 5.96 -35.64
C ALA A 63 14.43 7.11 -35.08
N LEU A 64 14.13 7.10 -33.77
CA LEU A 64 13.45 8.19 -33.08
C LEU A 64 14.27 9.48 -33.09
N GLU A 65 15.59 9.41 -32.96
CA GLU A 65 16.45 10.59 -33.08
C GLU A 65 16.32 11.26 -34.45
N LEU A 66 16.31 10.46 -35.52
CA LEU A 66 16.11 10.97 -36.88
C LEU A 66 14.71 11.58 -37.08
N ALA A 67 13.68 10.99 -36.46
CA ALA A 67 12.30 11.44 -36.62
C ALA A 67 11.92 12.66 -35.76
N THR A 68 12.50 12.76 -34.55
CA THR A 68 12.11 13.74 -33.52
C THR A 68 13.18 14.82 -33.27
N GLY A 69 14.42 14.59 -33.68
CA GLY A 69 15.58 15.43 -33.34
C GLY A 69 16.08 15.27 -31.90
N ILE A 70 15.44 14.41 -31.10
CA ILE A 70 15.84 14.15 -29.71
C ILE A 70 16.90 13.03 -29.69
N PRO A 71 18.08 13.24 -29.07
CA PRO A 71 19.18 12.28 -29.13
C PRO A 71 18.79 10.85 -28.70
N ALA A 72 19.28 9.82 -29.39
CA ALA A 72 19.00 8.41 -29.07
C ALA A 72 19.33 8.08 -27.61
N ARG A 73 20.41 8.67 -27.07
CA ARG A 73 20.79 8.55 -25.65
C ARG A 73 19.68 8.93 -24.68
N PHE A 74 18.82 9.89 -25.02
CA PHE A 74 17.72 10.33 -24.18
C PHE A 74 16.67 9.21 -24.05
N TRP A 75 16.26 8.64 -25.19
CA TRP A 75 15.32 7.52 -25.24
C TRP A 75 15.85 6.27 -24.54
N ASN A 76 17.12 5.91 -24.77
CA ASN A 76 17.76 4.79 -24.10
C ASN A 76 17.81 4.97 -22.57
N ASN A 77 18.07 6.20 -22.11
CA ASN A 77 18.08 6.52 -20.69
C ASN A 77 16.67 6.43 -20.07
N LEU A 78 15.64 6.87 -20.79
CA LEU A 78 14.25 6.70 -20.34
C LEU A 78 13.89 5.21 -20.21
N GLU A 79 14.22 4.41 -21.22
CA GLU A 79 13.96 2.97 -21.20
C GLU A 79 14.69 2.28 -20.06
N THR A 80 15.98 2.57 -19.87
CA THR A 80 16.77 1.96 -18.79
C THR A 80 16.17 2.28 -17.43
N ARG A 81 15.82 3.55 -17.18
CA ARG A 81 15.19 3.98 -15.92
C ARG A 81 13.82 3.34 -15.70
N TYR A 82 13.05 3.16 -16.77
CA TYR A 82 11.74 2.50 -16.71
C TYR A 82 11.89 1.03 -16.34
N GLN A 83 12.79 0.29 -17.01
CA GLN A 83 13.06 -1.12 -16.74
C GLN A 83 13.61 -1.34 -15.32
N GLU A 84 14.55 -0.51 -14.88
CA GLU A 84 15.05 -0.53 -13.49
C GLU A 84 13.90 -0.37 -12.48
N ARG A 85 12.93 0.51 -12.78
CA ARG A 85 11.78 0.73 -11.90
C ARG A 85 10.80 -0.44 -11.93
N LEU A 86 10.52 -1.03 -13.10
CA LEU A 86 9.68 -2.23 -13.17
C LEU A 86 10.26 -3.37 -12.32
N VAL A 87 11.56 -3.62 -12.42
CA VAL A 87 12.25 -4.64 -11.61
C VAL A 87 12.19 -4.30 -10.12
N ALA A 88 12.35 -3.03 -9.75
CA ALA A 88 12.24 -2.60 -8.35
C ALA A 88 10.82 -2.80 -7.80
N LEU A 89 9.80 -2.48 -8.59
CA LEU A 89 8.38 -2.66 -8.23
C LEU A 89 8.04 -4.15 -8.12
N GLU A 90 8.44 -4.97 -9.09
CA GLU A 90 8.26 -6.42 -9.06
C GLU A 90 8.93 -7.03 -7.82
N LYS A 91 10.18 -6.65 -7.53
CA LYS A 91 10.90 -7.12 -6.34
C LYS A 91 10.21 -6.66 -5.05
N SER A 92 9.65 -5.46 -5.02
CA SER A 92 8.90 -4.98 -3.85
C SER A 92 7.59 -5.74 -3.65
N ALA A 93 6.89 -6.07 -4.74
CA ALA A 93 5.67 -6.87 -4.73
C ALA A 93 5.96 -8.35 -4.40
N SER A 94 7.04 -8.91 -4.94
CA SER A 94 7.49 -10.27 -4.63
C SER A 94 7.91 -10.38 -3.18
N LEU A 95 8.64 -9.38 -2.65
CA LEU A 95 8.99 -9.33 -1.24
C LEU A 95 7.73 -9.24 -0.37
N ALA A 96 6.74 -8.43 -0.76
CA ALA A 96 5.46 -8.37 -0.06
C ALA A 96 4.68 -9.71 -0.10
N LYS A 97 4.77 -10.44 -1.21
CA LYS A 97 4.15 -11.77 -1.39
C LYS A 97 4.88 -12.88 -0.63
N ASP A 98 6.21 -12.87 -0.62
CA ASP A 98 7.03 -13.82 0.15
C ASP A 98 6.96 -13.53 1.65
N LEU A 99 6.66 -12.28 2.03
CA LEU A 99 6.26 -11.88 3.37
C LEU A 99 4.82 -12.28 3.74
N GLU A 100 4.07 -12.99 2.87
CA GLU A 100 2.96 -13.85 3.33
C GLU A 100 3.55 -15.03 4.13
N MET A 101 4.09 -14.72 5.30
CA MET A 101 4.74 -15.69 6.15
C MET A 101 3.70 -16.69 6.67
N LYS A 102 3.82 -17.94 6.20
CA LYS A 102 3.11 -19.09 6.76
C LYS A 102 3.42 -19.21 8.26
N LYS A 103 2.39 -19.05 9.09
CA LYS A 103 2.36 -19.33 10.55
C LYS A 103 3.46 -18.61 11.35
N VAL A 104 3.32 -17.30 11.48
CA VAL A 104 4.04 -16.55 12.52
C VAL A 104 2.98 -15.78 13.33
N PRO A 105 3.03 -15.77 14.68
CA PRO A 105 1.90 -15.43 15.54
C PRO A 105 1.65 -13.91 15.68
N TRP A 106 2.09 -13.10 14.71
CA TRP A 106 1.98 -11.63 14.77
C TRP A 106 0.74 -11.20 14.01
N ASN A 107 -0.02 -10.29 14.63
CA ASN A 107 -1.22 -9.71 14.03
C ASN A 107 -0.88 -8.66 12.96
N GLY A 108 0.36 -8.18 12.97
CA GLY A 108 0.99 -7.26 12.04
C GLY A 108 2.49 -7.17 12.30
N ALA A 109 3.17 -6.28 11.59
CA ALA A 109 4.55 -5.90 11.84
C ALA A 109 4.76 -4.44 11.40
N THR A 110 5.54 -3.70 12.17
CA THR A 110 5.85 -2.30 11.88
C THR A 110 7.35 -2.10 11.71
N ARG A 111 7.73 -1.36 10.67
CA ARG A 111 9.12 -0.97 10.42
C ARG A 111 9.21 0.45 9.88
N TRP A 112 10.04 1.28 10.51
CA TRP A 112 10.47 2.54 9.92
C TRP A 112 11.42 2.28 8.75
N LEU A 113 11.03 2.69 7.53
CA LEU A 113 11.87 2.61 6.33
C LEU A 113 12.81 3.82 6.24
N THR A 114 12.31 4.99 6.65
CA THR A 114 13.06 6.24 6.81
C THR A 114 12.54 6.97 8.06
N PRO A 115 13.18 8.07 8.54
CA PRO A 115 12.65 8.84 9.66
C PRO A 115 11.25 9.44 9.46
N GLU A 116 10.74 9.47 8.22
CA GLU A 116 9.47 10.08 7.82
C GLU A 116 8.50 9.05 7.20
N LYS A 117 8.95 7.82 6.93
CA LYS A 117 8.16 6.78 6.27
C LYS A 117 8.16 5.51 7.11
N ALA A 118 7.01 5.19 7.68
CA ALA A 118 6.76 3.91 8.33
C ALA A 118 6.07 2.94 7.34
N MET A 119 6.39 1.65 7.48
CA MET A 119 5.71 0.54 6.82
C MET A 119 4.97 -0.25 7.88
N VAL A 120 3.68 -0.48 7.64
CA VAL A 120 2.81 -1.32 8.47
C VAL A 120 2.38 -2.51 7.61
N LEU A 121 2.67 -3.72 8.10
CA LEU A 121 2.24 -4.97 7.51
C LEU A 121 1.14 -5.56 8.40
N LEU A 122 0.05 -6.04 7.80
CA LEU A 122 -1.05 -6.64 8.54
C LEU A 122 -1.37 -8.03 7.99
N ASN A 123 -1.57 -8.99 8.88
CA ASN A 123 -2.10 -10.29 8.49
C ASN A 123 -3.62 -10.24 8.46
N LEU A 124 -4.19 -10.37 7.26
CA LEU A 124 -5.64 -10.28 7.02
C LEU A 124 -6.36 -11.64 7.03
N ARG A 125 -5.63 -12.76 7.03
CA ARG A 125 -6.21 -14.07 6.74
C ARG A 125 -7.25 -14.46 7.79
N GLY A 126 -8.51 -14.55 7.37
CA GLY A 126 -9.62 -15.00 8.23
C GLY A 126 -9.98 -14.02 9.35
N LYS A 127 -9.55 -12.75 9.27
CA LYS A 127 -9.89 -11.74 10.27
C LYS A 127 -11.21 -11.04 9.95
N GLY A 128 -12.01 -10.85 11.00
CA GLY A 128 -13.12 -9.92 10.98
C GLY A 128 -12.64 -8.47 10.98
N GLU A 129 -13.50 -7.55 10.55
CA GLU A 129 -13.21 -6.11 10.53
C GLU A 129 -12.81 -5.56 11.90
N ASP A 130 -13.37 -6.11 12.99
CA ASP A 130 -13.02 -5.80 14.37
C ASP A 130 -11.54 -6.04 14.67
N ARG A 131 -11.05 -7.23 14.33
CA ARG A 131 -9.66 -7.63 14.57
C ARG A 131 -8.71 -6.93 13.63
N PHE A 132 -9.14 -6.70 12.39
CA PHE A 132 -8.35 -5.96 11.41
C PHE A 132 -8.06 -4.54 11.91
N TRP A 133 -9.11 -3.78 12.21
CA TRP A 133 -8.96 -2.39 12.62
C TRP A 133 -8.21 -2.26 13.94
N PHE A 134 -8.46 -3.17 14.90
CA PHE A 134 -7.67 -3.21 16.14
C PHE A 134 -6.19 -3.47 15.87
N SER A 135 -5.86 -4.43 15.00
CA SER A 135 -4.47 -4.72 14.62
C SER A 135 -3.82 -3.50 13.94
N PHE A 136 -4.53 -2.84 13.02
CA PHE A 136 -4.01 -1.65 12.33
C PHE A 136 -3.66 -0.53 13.31
N PHE A 137 -4.57 -0.13 14.19
CA PHE A 137 -4.29 0.96 15.13
C PHE A 137 -3.26 0.56 16.20
N HIS A 138 -3.17 -0.72 16.55
CA HIS A 138 -2.10 -1.23 17.41
C HIS A 138 -0.73 -1.00 16.76
N GLU A 139 -0.56 -1.36 15.49
CA GLU A 139 0.66 -1.08 14.73
C GLU A 139 0.95 0.43 14.61
N ILE A 140 -0.07 1.26 14.41
CA ILE A 140 0.09 2.73 14.43
C ILE A 140 0.52 3.22 15.82
N GLY A 141 0.03 2.61 16.90
CA GLY A 141 0.48 2.89 18.26
C GLY A 141 1.98 2.69 18.43
N HIS A 142 2.52 1.61 17.88
CA HIS A 142 3.97 1.39 17.82
C HIS A 142 4.70 2.44 16.99
N VAL A 143 4.17 2.82 15.82
CA VAL A 143 4.75 3.90 15.00
C VAL A 143 4.85 5.19 15.80
N LEU A 144 3.79 5.60 16.49
CA LEU A 144 3.73 6.90 17.15
C LEU A 144 4.54 6.97 18.45
N HIS A 145 4.65 5.86 19.19
CA HIS A 145 5.14 5.87 20.57
C HIS A 145 6.45 5.13 20.80
N ASP A 146 6.93 4.34 19.83
CA ASP A 146 8.18 3.58 19.98
C ASP A 146 9.31 4.14 19.11
N SER A 147 10.54 3.73 19.43
CA SER A 147 11.74 4.35 18.85
C SER A 147 11.91 3.99 17.37
N LYS A 148 12.32 4.97 16.54
CA LYS A 148 12.53 4.81 15.09
C LYS A 148 13.63 3.81 14.70
N LYS A 149 14.37 3.26 15.67
CA LYS A 149 15.50 2.33 15.44
C LYS A 149 15.11 0.86 15.60
N ASP A 150 13.92 0.57 16.08
CA ASP A 150 13.54 -0.79 16.42
C ASP A 150 12.81 -1.46 15.25
N LEU A 151 13.31 -2.63 14.86
CA LEU A 151 12.54 -3.58 14.04
C LEU A 151 11.61 -4.29 15.02
N LEU A 152 10.37 -3.82 15.13
CA LEU A 152 9.41 -4.30 16.12
C LEU A 152 8.76 -5.57 15.57
N ILE A 153 9.32 -6.69 16.00
CA ILE A 153 8.65 -7.98 15.93
C ILE A 153 8.14 -8.18 17.39
N ASN A 154 6.81 -8.20 17.61
CA ASN A 154 6.04 -8.70 18.79
C ASN A 154 6.32 -10.17 19.29
N ASP A 155 7.40 -10.39 20.05
CA ASP A 155 7.90 -11.74 20.40
C ASP A 155 7.00 -12.59 21.31
N GLY A 156 5.79 -12.12 21.63
CA GLY A 156 4.84 -12.79 22.51
C GLY A 156 5.11 -12.57 24.00
N SER A 157 6.03 -11.68 24.38
CA SER A 157 6.21 -11.29 25.79
C SER A 157 5.02 -10.43 26.27
N LYS A 158 4.20 -10.99 27.17
CA LYS A 158 2.95 -10.38 27.67
C LYS A 158 3.14 -9.17 28.60
N ASP A 159 4.37 -8.86 28.99
CA ASP A 159 4.68 -7.84 30.00
C ASP A 159 5.45 -6.62 29.44
N ASP A 160 5.45 -6.41 28.13
CA ASP A 160 6.07 -5.22 27.53
C ASP A 160 5.15 -3.99 27.67
N PRO A 161 5.59 -2.92 28.38
CA PRO A 161 4.81 -1.67 28.48
C PRO A 161 4.50 -1.03 27.12
N ARG A 162 5.28 -1.33 26.07
CA ARG A 162 5.02 -0.87 24.68
C ARG A 162 3.75 -1.48 24.12
N GLU A 163 3.61 -2.80 24.23
CA GLU A 163 2.42 -3.56 23.79
C GLU A 163 1.17 -3.09 24.52
N ALA A 164 1.27 -2.84 25.84
CA ALA A 164 0.16 -2.29 26.63
C ALA A 164 -0.27 -0.90 26.14
N ARG A 165 0.68 -0.01 25.82
CA ARG A 165 0.39 1.31 25.25
C ARG A 165 -0.23 1.22 23.86
N ALA A 166 0.30 0.36 22.99
CA ALA A 166 -0.24 0.14 21.65
C ALA A 166 -1.68 -0.39 21.70
N ASN A 167 -1.96 -1.35 22.60
CA ASN A 167 -3.32 -1.85 22.85
C ASN A 167 -4.27 -0.77 23.37
N ALA A 168 -3.81 0.05 24.34
CA ALA A 168 -4.61 1.15 24.88
C ALA A 168 -4.90 2.21 23.82
N PHE A 169 -3.90 2.58 23.01
CA PHE A 169 -4.06 3.50 21.88
C PHE A 169 -5.07 2.97 20.85
N ALA A 170 -4.93 1.70 20.45
CA ALA A 170 -5.82 1.07 19.48
C ALA A 170 -7.26 1.02 20.00
N ALA A 171 -7.42 0.70 21.28
CA ALA A 171 -8.70 0.73 21.93
C ALA A 171 -9.30 2.14 21.90
N GLU A 172 -8.63 3.12 22.50
CA GLU A 172 -9.17 4.48 22.65
C GLU A 172 -9.48 5.14 21.31
N THR A 173 -8.64 4.89 20.29
CA THR A 173 -8.82 5.44 18.94
C THR A 173 -10.06 4.88 18.24
N LEU A 174 -10.35 3.59 18.39
CA LEU A 174 -11.49 2.96 17.73
C LEU A 174 -12.82 3.30 18.38
N ILE A 175 -12.86 3.17 19.70
CA ILE A 175 -14.03 3.47 20.52
C ILE A 175 -13.50 4.01 21.83
N PRO A 176 -13.74 5.30 22.13
CA PRO A 176 -13.32 5.91 23.38
C PRO A 176 -13.86 5.14 24.59
N SER A 177 -13.06 5.03 25.64
CA SER A 177 -13.37 4.17 26.79
C SER A 177 -14.63 4.61 27.56
N GLU A 178 -15.06 5.87 27.40
CA GLU A 178 -16.33 6.39 27.95
C GLU A 178 -17.58 5.64 27.44
N TYR A 179 -17.50 4.97 26.28
CA TYR A 179 -18.60 4.17 25.74
C TYR A 179 -18.64 2.74 26.28
N ASN A 180 -17.64 2.30 27.06
CA ASN A 180 -17.53 0.91 27.50
C ASN A 180 -18.76 0.44 28.31
N ASP A 181 -19.26 1.27 29.23
CA ASP A 181 -20.43 0.93 30.04
C ASP A 181 -21.69 0.81 29.18
N ARG A 182 -21.87 1.74 28.23
CA ARG A 182 -22.97 1.70 27.25
C ARG A 182 -22.89 0.45 26.40
N ILE A 183 -21.69 0.07 25.96
CA ILE A 183 -21.46 -1.14 25.16
C ILE A 183 -21.78 -2.39 25.98
N ALA A 184 -21.28 -2.49 27.21
CA ALA A 184 -21.51 -3.64 28.08
C ALA A 184 -23.00 -3.85 28.39
N ALA A 185 -23.81 -2.79 28.35
CA ALA A 185 -25.25 -2.83 28.57
C ALA A 185 -26.08 -3.20 27.32
N ILE A 186 -25.49 -3.30 26.13
CA ILE A 186 -26.22 -3.59 24.89
C ILE A 186 -26.87 -4.98 24.95
N GLY A 187 -28.19 -5.01 24.82
CA GLY A 187 -28.98 -6.24 24.76
C GLY A 187 -29.23 -6.72 23.33
N THR A 188 -29.43 -5.81 22.37
CA THR A 188 -29.91 -6.16 21.02
C THR A 188 -29.02 -5.65 19.88
N PRO A 189 -29.09 -6.27 18.67
CA PRO A 189 -28.40 -5.78 17.49
C PRO A 189 -28.79 -4.34 17.10
N GLU A 190 -30.04 -3.94 17.34
CA GLU A 190 -30.54 -2.59 17.01
C GLU A 190 -29.91 -1.52 17.90
N GLU A 191 -29.70 -1.81 19.19
CA GLU A 191 -28.94 -0.93 20.10
C GLU A 191 -27.49 -0.80 19.65
N LEU A 192 -26.86 -1.91 19.26
CA LEU A 192 -25.49 -1.92 18.76
C LEU A 192 -25.35 -1.10 17.47
N ASN A 193 -26.24 -1.31 16.50
CA ASN A 193 -26.24 -0.56 15.24
C ASN A 193 -26.46 0.93 15.46
N ARG A 194 -27.34 1.32 16.41
CA ARG A 194 -27.53 2.74 16.76
C ARG A 194 -26.26 3.36 17.33
N LEU A 195 -25.57 2.68 18.24
CA LEU A 195 -24.30 3.17 18.77
C LEU A 195 -23.21 3.24 17.69
N ALA A 196 -23.15 2.24 16.80
CA ALA A 196 -22.21 2.25 15.68
C ALA A 196 -22.46 3.45 14.74
N GLN A 197 -23.72 3.79 14.47
CA GLN A 197 -24.10 4.97 13.69
C GLN A 197 -23.76 6.28 14.41
N GLU A 198 -24.00 6.38 15.72
CA GLU A 198 -23.64 7.54 16.53
C GLU A 198 -22.14 7.83 16.49
N LEU A 199 -21.32 6.78 16.51
CA LEU A 199 -19.86 6.85 16.47
C LEU A 199 -19.28 6.93 15.03
N ASP A 200 -20.12 6.85 14.00
CA ASP A 200 -19.73 6.76 12.59
C ASP A 200 -18.71 5.64 12.30
N ILE A 201 -18.95 4.45 12.87
CA ILE A 201 -18.10 3.26 12.69
C ILE A 201 -18.92 2.03 12.27
N ALA A 202 -18.23 1.01 11.76
CA ALA A 202 -18.88 -0.25 11.39
C ALA A 202 -19.41 -1.01 12.65
N PRO A 203 -20.62 -1.59 12.60
CA PRO A 203 -21.17 -2.39 13.70
C PRO A 203 -20.27 -3.52 14.18
N GLY A 204 -19.52 -4.15 13.28
CA GLY A 204 -18.56 -5.19 13.63
C GLY A 204 -17.50 -4.73 14.63
N ILE A 205 -17.09 -3.46 14.59
CA ILE A 205 -16.09 -2.89 15.52
C ILE A 205 -16.69 -2.78 16.93
N VAL A 206 -17.92 -2.28 17.05
CA VAL A 206 -18.65 -2.23 18.33
C VAL A 206 -18.90 -3.64 18.86
N ALA A 207 -19.28 -4.58 17.98
CA ALA A 207 -19.44 -5.99 18.34
C ALA A 207 -18.13 -6.60 18.86
N GLY A 208 -16.99 -6.32 18.23
CA GLY A 208 -15.68 -6.76 18.71
C GLY A 208 -15.35 -6.21 20.10
N ARG A 209 -15.61 -4.91 20.35
CA ARG A 209 -15.44 -4.31 21.68
C ARG A 209 -16.35 -4.98 22.72
N TYR A 210 -17.62 -5.19 22.39
CA TYR A 210 -18.57 -5.89 23.25
C TYR A 210 -18.04 -7.27 23.66
N GLN A 211 -17.62 -8.08 22.68
CA GLN A 211 -17.12 -9.43 22.92
C GLN A 211 -15.90 -9.44 23.84
N HIS A 212 -15.01 -8.44 23.70
CA HIS A 212 -13.83 -8.28 24.55
C HIS A 212 -14.22 -7.90 25.99
N LEU A 213 -15.07 -6.88 26.18
CA LEU A 213 -15.52 -6.42 27.51
C LEU A 213 -16.31 -7.50 28.25
N SER A 214 -17.18 -8.22 27.55
CA SER A 214 -18.08 -9.21 28.14
C SER A 214 -17.50 -10.64 28.15
N SER A 215 -16.33 -10.86 27.53
CA SER A 215 -15.77 -12.19 27.26
C SER A 215 -16.70 -13.16 26.49
N ASN A 216 -17.70 -12.65 25.76
CA ASN A 216 -18.71 -13.46 25.05
C ASN A 216 -18.53 -13.38 23.52
N TRP A 217 -17.60 -14.15 22.98
CA TRP A 217 -17.22 -14.17 21.57
C TRP A 217 -18.30 -14.66 20.58
N ALA A 218 -19.41 -15.22 21.08
CA ALA A 218 -20.52 -15.68 20.24
C ALA A 218 -21.56 -14.57 19.99
N ARG A 219 -21.71 -13.63 20.93
CA ARG A 219 -22.69 -12.56 20.84
C ARG A 219 -22.35 -11.60 19.70
N PHE A 220 -23.36 -11.21 18.92
CA PHE A 220 -23.24 -10.28 17.79
C PHE A 220 -22.23 -10.67 16.70
N LYS A 221 -21.75 -11.92 16.68
CA LYS A 221 -20.76 -12.40 15.71
C LYS A 221 -21.22 -12.24 14.25
N SER A 222 -22.53 -12.32 13.99
CA SER A 222 -23.12 -12.11 12.67
C SER A 222 -22.96 -10.67 12.14
N LEU A 223 -22.70 -9.70 13.03
CA LEU A 223 -22.48 -8.30 12.65
C LEU A 223 -21.02 -8.03 12.26
N ILE A 224 -20.11 -8.96 12.53
CA ILE A 224 -18.68 -8.83 12.20
C ILE A 224 -18.46 -9.32 10.77
N ARG A 225 -18.15 -8.40 9.86
CA ARG A 225 -17.85 -8.75 8.48
C ARG A 225 -16.45 -9.32 8.36
N THR A 226 -16.30 -10.37 7.55
CA THR A 226 -14.99 -10.86 7.14
C THR A 226 -14.50 -10.03 5.97
N LEU A 227 -13.28 -9.49 6.09
CA LEU A 227 -12.67 -8.74 5.00
C LEU A 227 -12.17 -9.71 3.93
N LYS A 228 -12.59 -9.50 2.68
CA LYS A 228 -12.10 -10.20 1.50
C LYS A 228 -11.55 -9.17 0.52
N TRP A 229 -10.34 -9.41 0.02
CA TRP A 229 -9.74 -8.58 -1.01
C TRP A 229 -9.79 -9.34 -2.33
N ASN A 230 -10.43 -8.74 -3.33
CA ASN A 230 -10.31 -9.18 -4.71
C ASN A 230 -9.07 -8.50 -5.26
N ILE A 231 -7.95 -9.22 -5.33
CA ILE A 231 -6.83 -8.79 -6.14
C ILE A 231 -7.26 -9.06 -7.58
N THR A 232 -7.75 -8.04 -8.26
CA THR A 232 -7.91 -8.10 -9.72
C THR A 232 -6.52 -8.19 -10.33
N GLU A 233 -6.25 -9.30 -11.01
CA GLU A 233 -5.07 -9.52 -11.85
C GLU A 233 -5.02 -8.55 -13.03
#